data_AF-A0A969DV74-F1
#
_entry.id   AF-A0A969DV74-F1
#
_cell.length_a   1.000
_cell.length_b   1.000
_cell.length_c   1.000
_cell.angle_alpha   90.00
_cell.angle_beta   90.00
_cell.angle_gamma   90.00
#
_symmetry.space_group_name_H-M   'P 1'
#
loop_
_entity.id
_entity.type
_entity.pdbx_description
1 polymer ?
#
loop_
_entity_poly.entity_id
_entity_poly.type
_entity_poly.pdbx_seq_one_letter_code
_entity_poly.pdbx_strand_id
1 'polypeptide(L)' 'EAAALAAGAAGVPVQAFDRPEPLVDYLQKVGQPGDCILFKASRGVALDRVVAQLQRHWSA' A
#
# COMPACT_ATOMS: atom_id res chain seq x y z
N GLU A 1 -5.05 -1.01 16.66
CA GLU A 1 -3.94 -1.68 15.92
C GLU A 1 -3.10 -0.69 15.11
N ALA A 2 -3.70 0.10 14.20
CA ALA A 2 -2.98 1.09 13.37
C ALA A 2 -2.04 2.02 14.16
N ALA A 3 -2.49 2.57 15.30
CA ALA A 3 -1.67 3.43 16.15
C ALA A 3 -0.43 2.72 16.74
N ALA A 4 -0.53 1.43 17.05
CA ALA A 4 0.59 0.65 17.57
C ALA A 4 1.63 0.35 16.48
N LEU A 5 1.18 0.08 15.25
CA LEU A 5 2.06 -0.08 14.09
C LEU A 5 2.78 1.24 13.75
N ALA A 6 2.07 2.36 13.77
CA ALA A 6 2.66 3.68 13.54
C ALA A 6 3.72 4.03 14.60
N ALA A 7 3.44 3.74 15.88
CA ALA A 7 4.42 3.93 16.96
C ALA A 7 5.67 3.04 16.78
N GLY A 8 5.50 1.79 16.33
CA GLY A 8 6.62 0.87 16.05
C GLY A 8 7.46 1.25 14.82
N ALA A 9 6.91 2.03 13.90
CA ALA A 9 7.59 2.53 12.70
C ALA A 9 8.14 3.96 12.87
N ALA A 10 8.31 4.43 14.12
CA ALA A 10 8.81 5.76 14.43
C ALA A 10 10.12 6.08 13.68
N GLY A 11 10.18 7.25 13.06
CA GLY A 11 11.31 7.70 12.24
C GLY A 11 11.22 7.33 10.75
N VAL A 12 10.21 6.57 10.35
CA VAL A 12 9.88 6.31 8.94
C VAL A 12 8.59 7.05 8.58
N PRO A 13 8.45 7.63 7.38
CA PRO A 13 7.18 8.16 6.92
C PRO A 13 6.12 7.07 6.91
N VAL A 14 5.05 7.25 7.68
CA VAL A 14 3.93 6.31 7.79
C VAL A 14 2.66 7.02 7.42
N GLN A 15 1.87 6.38 6.56
CA GLN A 15 0.52 6.81 6.21
C GLN A 15 -0.44 5.64 6.39
N ALA A 16 -1.52 5.87 7.14
CA ALA A 16 -2.59 4.90 7.34
C ALA A 16 -3.70 5.10 6.32
N PHE A 17 -4.28 3.99 5.86
CA PHE A 17 -5.43 3.98 4.97
C PHE A 17 -6.46 2.99 5.50
N ASP A 18 -7.68 3.47 5.69
CA ASP A 18 -8.76 2.64 6.26
C ASP A 18 -9.50 1.83 5.19
N ARG A 19 -9.23 2.10 3.91
CA ARG A 19 -9.84 1.41 2.76
C ARG A 19 -8.81 1.15 1.66
N PRO A 20 -9.01 0.13 0.82
CA PRO A 20 -8.10 -0.17 -0.30
C PRO A 20 -8.04 0.92 -1.37
N GLU A 21 -9.15 1.60 -1.67
CA GLU A 21 -9.21 2.54 -2.80
C GLU A 21 -8.29 3.75 -2.58
N PRO A 22 -8.30 4.45 -1.43
CA PRO A 22 -7.35 5.53 -1.15
C PRO A 22 -5.88 5.10 -1.16
N LEU A 23 -5.58 3.84 -0.80
CA LEU A 23 -4.22 3.29 -0.87
C LEU A 23 -3.78 3.11 -2.33
N VAL A 24 -4.65 2.59 -3.19
CA VAL A 24 -4.37 2.41 -4.62
C VAL A 24 -4.14 3.75 -5.29
N ASP A 25 -5.02 4.73 -5.06
CA ASP A 25 -4.88 6.08 -5.59
C ASP A 25 -3.57 6.75 -5.15
N TYR A 26 -3.17 6.53 -3.89
CA TYR A 26 -1.90 7.05 -3.38
C TYR A 26 -0.71 6.39 -4.08
N LEU A 27 -0.69 5.06 -4.16
CA LEU A 27 0.41 4.31 -4.78
C LEU A 27 0.58 4.64 -6.26
N GLN A 28 -0.52 4.86 -7.00
CA GLN A 28 -0.46 5.30 -8.40
C GLN A 28 0.19 6.68 -8.57
N LYS A 29 0.00 7.59 -7.60
CA LYS A 29 0.57 8.94 -7.66
C LYS A 29 2.05 8.99 -7.32
N VAL A 30 2.51 8.10 -6.44
CA VAL A 30 3.89 8.13 -5.92
C VAL A 30 4.82 7.14 -6.62
N GLY A 31 4.28 6.04 -7.14
CA GLY A 31 5.07 4.99 -7.81
C GLY A 31 5.57 5.43 -9.19
N GLN A 32 6.81 5.07 -9.50
CA GLN A 32 7.47 5.36 -10.77
C GLN A 32 8.09 4.09 -11.38
N PRO A 33 8.33 4.06 -12.71
CA PRO A 33 9.05 2.96 -13.33
C PRO A 33 10.42 2.73 -12.67
N GLY A 34 10.68 1.50 -12.24
CA GLY A 34 11.90 1.12 -11.53
C GLY A 34 11.75 0.98 -10.02
N ASP A 35 10.65 1.48 -9.43
CA ASP A 35 10.37 1.30 -8.00
C ASP A 35 10.03 -0.16 -7.67
N CYS A 36 10.41 -0.58 -6.46
CA CYS A 36 10.05 -1.88 -5.89
C CYS A 36 9.23 -1.68 -4.63
N ILE A 37 8.00 -2.20 -4.63
CA ILE A 37 7.03 -2.02 -3.54
C ILE A 37 6.70 -3.38 -2.91
N LEU A 38 6.99 -3.53 -1.62
CA LEU A 38 6.69 -4.74 -0.86
C LEU A 38 5.30 -4.65 -0.22
N PHE A 39 4.43 -5.61 -0.53
CA PHE A 39 3.14 -5.79 0.14
C PHE A 39 3.24 -6.90 1.19
N LYS A 40 2.85 -6.61 2.43
CA LYS A 40 2.86 -7.60 3.52
C LYS A 40 1.65 -7.43 4.42
N ALA A 41 0.83 -8.48 4.49
CA ALA A 41 -0.25 -8.63 5.46
C ALA A 41 -0.65 -10.10 5.59
N SER A 42 -1.51 -10.41 6.56
CA SER A 42 -2.19 -11.71 6.60
C SER A 42 -3.24 -11.80 5.49
N ARG A 43 -3.68 -13.02 5.15
CA ARG A 43 -4.65 -13.25 4.05
C ARG A 43 -5.98 -12.50 4.24
N GLY A 44 -6.42 -12.29 5.48
CA GLY A 44 -7.67 -11.60 5.80
C GLY A 44 -7.70 -10.11 5.41
N VAL A 45 -6.53 -9.49 5.22
CA VAL A 45 -6.40 -8.08 4.80
C VAL A 45 -6.59 -7.90 3.29
N ALA A 46 -6.52 -9.00 2.52
CA ALA A 46 -6.78 -9.03 1.08
C ALA A 46 -5.95 -8.04 0.22
N LEU A 47 -4.65 -7.86 0.54
CA LEU A 47 -3.74 -6.99 -0.24
C LEU A 47 -3.53 -7.48 -1.68
N ASP A 48 -3.82 -8.73 -1.99
CA ASP A 48 -3.85 -9.26 -3.35
C ASP A 48 -4.76 -8.45 -4.29
N ARG A 49 -5.86 -7.90 -3.75
CA ARG A 49 -6.77 -7.03 -4.52
C ARG A 49 -6.11 -5.70 -4.91
N VAL A 50 -5.29 -5.13 -4.02
CA VAL A 50 -4.53 -3.90 -4.27
C VAL A 50 -3.48 -4.14 -5.34
N VAL A 51 -2.72 -5.25 -5.23
CA VAL A 51 -1.73 -5.64 -6.24
C VAL A 51 -2.36 -5.82 -7.61
N ALA A 52 -3.48 -6.54 -7.69
CA ALA A 52 -4.18 -6.75 -8.95
C ALA A 52 -4.71 -5.45 -9.57
N GLN A 53 -5.15 -4.49 -8.75
CA GLN A 53 -5.56 -3.17 -9.24
C GLN A 53 -4.37 -2.38 -9.79
N LEU A 54 -3.24 -2.33 -9.08
CA LEU A 54 -2.05 -1.61 -9.53
C LEU A 54 -1.46 -2.19 -10.82
N GLN A 55 -1.39 -3.52 -10.93
CA GLN A 55 -0.94 -4.20 -12.15
C GLN A 55 -1.79 -3.82 -13.37
N ARG A 56 -3.11 -3.69 -13.22
CA ARG A 56 -3.97 -3.24 -14.33
C ARG A 56 -3.70 -1.80 -14.77
N HIS A 57 -3.28 -0.93 -13.84
CA HIS A 57 -3.05 0.48 -14.15
C HIS A 57 -1.63 0.77 -14.65
N TRP A 58 -0.60 0.05 -14.17
CA TRP A 58 0.79 0.26 -14.60
C TRP A 58 1.20 -0.57 -15.81
N SER A 59 0.44 -1.59 -16.17
CA SER A 59 0.63 -2.34 -17.43
C SER A 59 -0.13 -1.73 -18.62
N ALA A 60 -0.85 -0.63 -18.42
CA ALA A 60 -1.52 0.15 -19.46
C ALA A 60 -0.62 1.30 -19.93
#